data_AF-A0A9P4GYC5-F1
#
_entry.id   AF-A0A9P4GYC5-F1
#
_cell.length_a   1.000
_cell.length_b   1.000
_cell.length_c   1.000
_cell.angle_alpha   90.00
_cell.angle_beta   90.00
_cell.angle_gamma   90.00
#
_symmetry.space_group_name_H-M   'P 1'
#
loop_
_entity.id
_entity.type
_entity.pdbx_description
1 polymer ?
#
loop_
_entity_poly.entity_id
_entity_poly.type
_entity_poly.pdbx_seq_one_letter_code
_entity_poly.pdbx_strand_id
1 'polypeptide(L)'
;MAEADSLVIKATVVLNKPSDWTKWLFLRKDSAERNQLWQYVDPSLSDDQVRKIETEQPQEKGPEEFSSQQNAQQREHGFSLLDLTDQEVARYELWLKVFAWQEAVRLKKERALMDFNHEISRTIAARHIHLITD
;
A
#
# COMPACT_ATOMS: atom_id res chain seq x y z
N MET A 1 -17.65 26.43 23.09
CA MET A 1 -17.52 25.01 23.47
C MET A 1 -16.12 24.61 23.03
N ALA A 2 -15.21 24.39 23.97
CA ALA A 2 -13.78 24.28 23.68
C ALA A 2 -13.49 22.97 22.93
N GLU A 3 -12.94 23.09 21.73
CA GLU A 3 -12.23 22.01 21.05
C GLU A 3 -11.01 21.66 21.90
N ALA A 4 -11.11 20.56 22.63
CA ALA A 4 -9.94 19.92 23.22
C ALA A 4 -9.14 19.31 22.08
N ASP A 5 -8.30 20.16 21.48
CA ASP A 5 -7.22 19.75 20.61
C ASP A 5 -6.38 18.75 21.41
N SER A 6 -6.57 17.47 21.10
CA SER A 6 -5.88 16.36 21.74
C SER A 6 -4.43 16.42 21.27
N LEU A 7 -3.66 17.30 21.91
CA LEU A 7 -2.21 17.29 21.93
C LEU A 7 -1.76 16.01 22.62
N VAL A 8 -1.91 14.88 21.92
CA VAL A 8 -1.12 13.70 22.19
C VAL A 8 0.31 14.13 21.92
N ILE A 9 1.01 14.50 22.98
CA ILE A 9 2.46 14.66 22.99
C ILE A 9 2.99 13.28 22.54
N LYS A 10 3.24 13.12 21.23
CA LYS A 10 3.91 11.95 20.69
C LYS A 10 5.32 11.97 21.26
N ALA A 11 5.51 11.35 22.42
CA ALA A 11 6.82 11.13 22.98
C ALA A 11 7.58 10.22 22.01
N THR A 12 8.42 10.81 21.17
CA THR A 12 9.28 10.09 20.25
C THR A 12 10.32 9.34 21.08
N VAL A 13 10.04 8.06 21.37
CA VAL A 13 11.02 7.19 22.02
C VAL A 13 12.12 6.92 21.00
N VAL A 14 13.34 7.38 21.28
CA VAL A 14 14.52 7.09 20.47
C VAL A 14 15.17 5.81 20.98
N LEU A 15 15.34 4.82 20.11
CA LEU A 15 16.05 3.58 20.39
C LEU A 15 17.54 3.88 20.57
N ASN A 16 17.94 4.02 21.83
CA ASN A 16 19.27 4.50 22.20
C ASN A 16 20.03 3.48 23.08
N LYS A 17 19.33 2.69 23.87
CA LYS A 17 19.89 1.63 24.72
C LYS A 17 19.07 0.35 24.58
N PRO A 18 19.63 -0.81 24.94
CA PRO A 18 18.88 -2.06 24.90
C PRO A 18 17.59 -2.05 25.74
N SER A 19 17.54 -1.28 26.83
CA SER A 19 16.34 -1.10 27.64
C SER A 19 15.16 -0.43 26.91
N ASP A 20 15.44 0.26 25.80
CA ASP A 20 14.43 1.03 25.06
C ASP A 20 13.68 0.15 24.05
N TRP A 21 14.22 -1.02 23.69
CA TRP A 21 13.67 -1.93 22.68
C TRP A 21 12.20 -2.27 22.92
N THR A 22 11.84 -2.67 24.14
CA THR A 22 10.46 -3.11 24.44
C THR A 22 9.46 -1.98 24.24
N LYS A 23 9.77 -0.77 24.72
CA LYS A 23 8.89 0.40 24.58
C LYS A 23 8.83 0.87 23.12
N TRP A 24 9.96 0.88 22.45
CA TRP A 24 10.06 1.27 21.04
C TRP A 24 9.26 0.32 20.15
N LEU A 25 9.47 -0.99 20.27
CA LEU A 25 8.73 -2.02 19.51
C LEU A 25 7.23 -1.93 19.77
N PHE A 26 6.80 -1.73 21.01
CA PHE A 26 5.39 -1.56 21.35
C PHE A 26 4.76 -0.38 20.58
N LEU A 27 5.44 0.78 20.55
CA LEU A 27 4.96 1.95 19.81
C LEU A 27 4.96 1.74 18.29
N ARG A 28 5.95 1.03 17.75
CA ARG A 28 6.00 0.68 16.31
C ARG A 28 4.85 -0.24 15.95
N LYS A 29 4.59 -1.27 16.75
CA LYS A 29 3.48 -2.21 16.56
C LYS A 29 2.13 -1.49 16.60
N ASP A 30 1.88 -0.68 17.63
CA ASP A 30 0.66 0.13 17.75
C ASP A 30 0.47 1.08 16.56
N SER A 31 1.54 1.72 16.08
CA SER A 31 1.48 2.57 14.87
C SER A 31 1.16 1.77 13.61
N ALA A 32 1.78 0.60 13.43
CA ALA A 32 1.53 -0.27 12.29
C ALA A 32 0.10 -0.85 12.30
N GLU A 33 -0.41 -1.27 13.46
CA GLU A 33 -1.77 -1.78 13.61
C GLU A 33 -2.83 -0.72 13.27
N ARG A 34 -2.67 0.53 13.77
CA ARG A 34 -3.57 1.64 13.42
C ARG A 34 -3.64 1.94 11.93
N ASN A 35 -2.54 1.71 11.21
CA ASN A 35 -2.46 1.93 9.77
C ASN A 35 -2.71 0.65 8.95
N GLN A 36 -3.08 -0.47 9.60
CA GLN A 36 -3.28 -1.78 8.96
C GLN A 36 -2.04 -2.28 8.21
N LEU A 37 -0.85 -1.90 8.70
CA LEU A 37 0.43 -2.21 8.09
C LEU A 37 1.09 -3.46 8.64
N TRP A 38 0.66 -3.95 9.81
CA TRP A 38 1.35 -5.03 10.54
C TRP A 38 1.59 -6.27 9.67
N GLN A 39 0.65 -6.63 8.80
CA GLN A 39 0.78 -7.76 7.87
C GLN A 39 1.93 -7.66 6.85
N TYR A 40 2.50 -6.46 6.67
CA TYR A 40 3.62 -6.18 5.77
C TYR A 40 4.94 -5.94 6.51
N VAL A 41 4.94 -5.87 7.85
CA VAL A 41 6.12 -5.50 8.65
C VAL A 41 6.29 -6.37 9.90
N ASP A 42 5.57 -7.49 10.00
CA ASP A 42 5.61 -8.37 11.17
C ASP A 42 6.99 -9.03 11.28
N PRO A 43 7.80 -8.68 12.30
CA PRO A 43 9.15 -9.21 12.45
C PRO A 43 9.17 -10.68 12.91
N SER A 44 8.02 -11.27 13.24
CA SER A 44 7.93 -12.70 13.58
C SER A 44 7.82 -13.61 12.36
N LEU A 45 7.56 -13.06 11.19
CA LEU A 45 7.45 -13.78 9.92
C LEU A 45 8.77 -13.68 9.14
N SER A 46 9.07 -14.70 8.33
CA SER A 46 10.16 -14.60 7.34
C SER A 46 9.77 -13.71 6.17
N ASP A 47 10.74 -13.18 5.41
CA ASP A 47 10.48 -12.30 4.25
C ASP A 47 9.48 -12.91 3.25
N ASP A 48 9.54 -14.22 3.04
CA ASP A 48 8.64 -14.97 2.15
C ASP A 48 7.20 -15.09 2.69
N GLN A 49 7.01 -14.93 4.00
CA GLN A 49 5.71 -15.06 4.69
C GLN A 49 5.03 -13.70 4.92
N VAL A 50 5.82 -12.64 4.97
CA VAL A 50 5.31 -11.27 5.07
C VAL A 50 4.58 -10.93 3.77
N ARG A 51 3.39 -10.29 3.87
CA ARG A 51 2.69 -9.85 2.66
C ARG A 51 3.54 -8.79 1.95
N LYS A 52 3.57 -8.84 0.63
CA LYS A 52 4.23 -7.84 -0.21
C LYS A 52 3.14 -7.01 -0.88
N ILE A 53 3.17 -5.69 -0.74
CA ILE A 53 2.16 -4.82 -1.38
C ILE A 53 2.18 -4.97 -2.90
N GLU A 54 3.33 -5.29 -3.47
CA GLU A 54 3.54 -5.58 -4.89
C GLU A 54 2.60 -6.69 -5.40
N THR A 55 2.26 -7.69 -4.57
CA THR A 55 1.34 -8.77 -4.97
C THR A 55 -0.13 -8.35 -4.94
N GLU A 56 -0.45 -7.19 -4.34
CA GLU A 56 -1.79 -6.59 -4.34
C GLU A 56 -2.00 -5.62 -5.51
N GLN A 57 -1.07 -5.56 -6.46
CA GLN A 57 -1.23 -4.74 -7.66
C GLN A 57 -2.46 -5.22 -8.46
N PRO A 58 -3.50 -4.38 -8.62
CA PRO A 58 -4.64 -4.70 -9.46
C PRO A 58 -4.16 -4.93 -10.89
N GLN A 59 -4.65 -5.99 -11.51
CA GLN A 59 -4.33 -6.26 -12.91
C GLN A 59 -5.07 -5.24 -13.79
N GLU A 60 -4.31 -4.45 -14.53
CA GLU A 60 -4.85 -3.57 -15.56
C GLU A 60 -5.42 -4.42 -16.69
N LYS A 61 -6.64 -4.10 -17.09
CA LYS A 61 -7.34 -4.72 -18.21
C LYS A 61 -7.63 -3.68 -19.26
N GLY A 62 -7.27 -4.01 -20.49
CA GLY A 62 -7.62 -3.17 -21.62
C GLY A 62 -9.11 -3.29 -21.98
N PRO A 63 -9.68 -2.29 -22.65
CA PRO A 63 -11.05 -2.34 -23.16
C PRO A 63 -11.34 -3.56 -24.06
N GLU A 64 -10.30 -4.10 -24.72
CA GLU A 64 -10.36 -5.31 -25.55
C GLU A 64 -10.79 -6.57 -24.78
N GLU A 65 -10.54 -6.65 -23.47
CA GLU A 65 -10.96 -7.78 -22.63
C GLU A 65 -12.47 -7.80 -22.38
N PHE A 66 -13.15 -6.67 -22.63
CA PHE A 66 -14.59 -6.51 -22.42
C PHE A 66 -15.38 -6.71 -23.72
N SER A 67 -14.70 -6.81 -24.86
CA SER A 67 -15.31 -7.09 -26.15
C SER A 67 -15.75 -8.55 -26.23
N SER A 68 -17.02 -8.76 -26.56
CA SER A 68 -17.58 -10.08 -26.89
C SER A 68 -17.13 -10.57 -28.26
N GLN A 69 -16.62 -9.66 -29.10
CA GLN A 69 -16.15 -9.93 -30.45
C GLN A 69 -14.63 -9.82 -30.47
N GLN A 70 -13.93 -10.94 -30.31
CA GLN A 70 -12.53 -11.04 -30.71
C GLN A 70 -12.47 -11.53 -32.16
N ASN A 71 -12.77 -10.64 -33.09
CA ASN A 71 -12.80 -11.00 -34.51
C ASN A 71 -11.37 -11.00 -35.07
N ALA A 72 -11.07 -11.89 -36.01
CA ALA A 72 -9.75 -12.00 -36.63
C ALA A 72 -9.24 -10.67 -37.24
N GLN A 73 -10.15 -9.78 -37.65
CA GLN A 73 -9.85 -8.44 -38.19
C GLN A 73 -9.28 -7.47 -37.15
N GLN A 74 -9.69 -7.55 -35.87
CA GLN A 74 -9.15 -6.69 -34.80
C GLN A 74 -7.68 -7.03 -34.49
N ARG A 75 -7.25 -8.27 -34.73
CA ARG A 75 -5.84 -8.68 -34.57
C ARG A 75 -4.92 -8.09 -35.64
N GLU A 76 -5.47 -7.80 -36.83
CA GLU A 76 -4.70 -7.21 -37.94
C GLU A 76 -4.75 -5.67 -37.95
N HIS A 77 -5.88 -5.06 -37.57
CA HIS A 77 -6.09 -3.61 -37.69
C HIS A 77 -5.93 -2.84 -36.36
N GLY A 78 -5.74 -3.55 -35.24
CA GLY A 78 -5.72 -2.99 -33.91
C GLY A 78 -7.14 -2.83 -33.32
N PHE A 79 -7.22 -2.85 -31.99
CA PHE A 79 -8.47 -2.65 -31.27
C PHE A 79 -8.73 -1.16 -31.07
N SER A 80 -9.95 -0.71 -31.35
CA SER A 80 -10.44 0.63 -31.04
C SER A 80 -11.53 0.57 -29.97
N LEU A 81 -11.57 1.54 -29.06
CA LEU A 81 -12.67 1.68 -28.11
C LEU A 81 -14.03 1.79 -28.81
N LEU A 82 -14.05 2.32 -30.03
CA LEU A 82 -15.27 2.43 -30.87
C LEU A 82 -15.78 1.07 -31.38
N ASP A 83 -15.00 -0.01 -31.23
CA ASP A 83 -15.41 -1.37 -31.60
C ASP A 83 -16.32 -2.00 -30.52
N LEU A 84 -16.40 -1.39 -29.34
CA LEU A 84 -17.28 -1.84 -28.26
C LEU A 84 -18.71 -1.36 -28.46
N THR A 85 -19.65 -2.21 -28.05
CA THR A 85 -21.04 -1.79 -27.86
C THR A 85 -21.18 -0.89 -26.63
N ASP A 86 -22.23 -0.07 -26.57
CA ASP A 86 -22.54 0.78 -25.41
C ASP A 86 -22.58 -0.01 -24.08
N GLN A 87 -23.07 -1.25 -24.13
CA GLN A 87 -23.12 -2.11 -22.96
C GLN A 87 -21.72 -2.56 -22.50
N GLU A 88 -20.81 -2.83 -23.42
CA GLU A 88 -19.44 -3.23 -23.10
C GLU A 88 -18.62 -2.03 -22.61
N VAL A 89 -18.83 -0.85 -23.19
CA VAL A 89 -18.29 0.41 -22.66
C VAL A 89 -18.76 0.62 -21.22
N ALA A 90 -20.05 0.47 -20.93
CA ALA A 90 -20.57 0.62 -19.56
C ALA A 90 -19.95 -0.38 -18.56
N ARG A 91 -19.68 -1.63 -18.99
CA ARG A 91 -18.98 -2.62 -18.16
C ARG A 91 -17.52 -2.23 -17.93
N TYR A 92 -16.84 -1.77 -18.97
CA TYR A 92 -15.46 -1.30 -18.88
C TYR A 92 -15.35 -0.07 -17.95
N GLU A 93 -16.26 0.90 -18.05
CA GLU A 93 -16.30 2.06 -17.15
C GLU A 93 -16.52 1.67 -15.68
N LEU A 94 -17.41 0.71 -15.43
CA LEU A 94 -17.62 0.19 -14.07
C LEU A 94 -16.37 -0.50 -13.54
N TRP A 95 -15.71 -1.31 -14.38
CA TRP A 95 -14.45 -1.94 -14.04
C TRP A 95 -13.35 -0.90 -13.75
N LEU A 96 -13.21 0.14 -14.58
CA LEU A 96 -12.26 1.23 -14.38
C LEU A 96 -12.45 1.92 -13.02
N LYS A 97 -13.69 2.13 -12.59
CA LYS A 97 -13.99 2.71 -11.26
C LYS A 97 -13.51 1.80 -10.14
N VAL A 98 -13.74 0.50 -10.25
CA VAL A 98 -13.27 -0.49 -9.26
C VAL A 98 -11.75 -0.57 -9.24
N PHE A 99 -11.13 -0.64 -10.42
CA PHE A 99 -9.68 -0.66 -10.59
C PHE A 99 -9.03 0.59 -9.97
N ALA A 100 -9.52 1.79 -10.30
CA ALA A 100 -9.04 3.05 -9.75
C ALA A 100 -9.18 3.11 -8.22
N TRP A 101 -10.27 2.58 -7.67
CA TRP A 101 -10.44 2.48 -6.23
C TRP A 101 -9.42 1.53 -5.58
N GLN A 102 -9.20 0.36 -6.17
CA GLN A 102 -8.21 -0.61 -5.68
C GLN A 102 -6.80 -0.02 -5.74
N GLU A 103 -6.44 0.64 -6.84
CA GLU A 103 -5.16 1.36 -6.97
C GLU A 103 -5.02 2.45 -5.91
N ALA A 104 -6.06 3.26 -5.68
CA ALA A 104 -6.02 4.30 -4.64
C ALA A 104 -5.80 3.70 -3.24
N VAL A 105 -6.44 2.57 -2.93
CA VAL A 105 -6.23 1.85 -1.67
C VAL A 105 -4.80 1.34 -1.57
N ARG A 106 -4.25 0.73 -2.63
CA ARG A 106 -2.87 0.23 -2.67
C ARG A 106 -1.87 1.37 -2.47
N LEU A 107 -1.99 2.46 -3.22
CA LEU A 107 -1.13 3.65 -3.11
C LEU A 107 -1.17 4.26 -1.71
N LYS A 108 -2.34 4.27 -1.06
CA LYS A 108 -2.46 4.72 0.33
C LYS A 108 -1.65 3.83 1.28
N LYS A 109 -1.68 2.51 1.09
CA LYS A 109 -0.90 1.57 1.91
C LYS A 109 0.60 1.73 1.65
N GLU A 110 1.03 1.88 0.40
CA GLU A 110 2.45 2.12 0.05
C GLU A 110 2.99 3.37 0.73
N ARG A 111 2.23 4.46 0.66
CA ARG A 111 2.60 5.71 1.33
C ARG A 111 2.73 5.50 2.83
N ALA A 112 1.78 4.82 3.44
CA ALA A 112 1.81 4.53 4.87
C ALA A 112 2.99 3.63 5.28
N LEU A 113 3.40 2.66 4.44
CA LEU A 113 4.64 1.90 4.65
C LEU A 113 5.89 2.77 4.54
N MET A 114 5.97 3.63 3.53
CA MET A 114 7.09 4.55 3.35
C MET A 114 7.21 5.48 4.57
N ASP A 115 6.10 6.05 5.02
CA ASP A 115 6.04 6.90 6.21
C ASP A 115 6.43 6.12 7.48
N PHE A 116 6.02 4.86 7.60
CA PHE A 116 6.39 3.99 8.72
C PHE A 116 7.89 3.67 8.75
N ASN A 117 8.48 3.32 7.61
CA ASN A 117 9.92 3.13 7.47
C ASN A 117 10.68 4.41 7.81
N HIS A 118 10.19 5.54 7.34
CA HIS A 118 10.75 6.84 7.67
C HIS A 118 10.69 7.13 9.18
N GLU A 119 9.59 6.75 9.85
CA GLU A 119 9.44 6.87 11.30
C GLU A 119 10.42 5.96 12.05
N ILE A 120 10.63 4.73 11.58
CA ILE A 120 11.66 3.82 12.12
C ILE A 120 13.04 4.48 12.03
N SER A 121 13.43 4.98 10.86
CA SER A 121 14.74 5.63 10.69
C SER A 121 14.93 6.86 11.58
N ARG A 122 13.87 7.65 11.82
CA ARG A 122 13.92 8.84 12.72
C ARG A 122 13.94 8.49 14.21
N THR A 123 13.44 7.31 14.59
CA THR A 123 13.29 6.91 15.99
C THR A 123 14.44 6.03 16.48
N ILE A 124 15.52 5.91 15.71
CA ILE A 124 16.71 5.14 16.07
C ILE A 124 17.90 6.09 16.17
N ALA A 125 18.71 5.93 17.21
CA ALA A 125 19.91 6.77 17.37
C ALA A 125 20.86 6.54 16.19
N ALA A 126 21.41 7.61 15.62
CA ALA A 126 22.25 7.57 14.42
C ALA A 126 23.36 6.51 14.45
N ARG A 127 23.98 6.30 15.63
CA ARG A 127 25.02 5.28 15.82
C ARG A 127 24.56 3.84 15.63
N HIS A 128 23.26 3.55 15.68
CA HIS A 128 22.67 2.22 15.51
C HIS A 128 22.00 2.01 14.14
N ILE A 129 22.03 3.00 13.24
CA ILE A 129 21.41 2.88 11.90
C ILE A 129 21.98 1.68 11.12
N HIS A 130 23.27 1.36 11.33
CA HIS A 130 23.94 0.23 10.70
C HIS A 130 23.29 -1.14 11.00
N LEU A 131 22.43 -1.25 12.03
CA LEU A 131 21.73 -2.48 12.38
C LEU A 131 20.47 -2.75 11.52
N ILE A 132 20.13 -1.84 10.60
CA ILE A 132 18.88 -1.88 9.81
C ILE A 132 19.17 -1.88 8.30
N THR A 133 20.33 -1.36 7.91
CA THR A 133 20.84 -1.46 6.53
C THR A 133 21.55 -2.80 6.35
N ASP A 134 20.79 -3.83 5.99
CA ASP A 134 21.28 -5.06 5.34
C ASP A 134 20.36 -5.37 4.15
#